data_AF-A0A800J999-F1
#
_entry.id   AF-A0A800J999-F1
#
_cell.length_a   1.000
_cell.length_b   1.000
_cell.length_c   1.000
_cell.angle_alpha   90.00
_cell.angle_beta   90.00
_cell.angle_gamma   90.00
#
_symmetry.space_group_name_H-M   'P 1'
#
loop_
_entity.id
_entity.type
_entity.pdbx_description
1 polymer ?
#
loop_
_entity_poly.entity_id
_entity_poly.type
_entity_poly.pdbx_seq_one_letter_code
_entity_poly.pdbx_strand_id
1 'polypeptide(L)'
;MSIDTTNIPEQIIALKRRIHEQCPNITEHFRELETILAEEIDSIESASKRGESVIPEIAYSDIVANQVDDTTIKAVKRRGAVVVRGVFTKEKASWWYEELERYLETNGYFEQDDPELDHYFSDLKADRPQICAVYWSKPQVEARQSPNLDQTRSFLNRLWNYQENGTQYFDPDRECTYVDRVRMRQPGDTSLGLSPHIDGGSIERWLGDNYQQVYRSLFSSNWKSYNPFNGAFRPEVEGIDSPAVCRAFRTWQGWTALTKQGPGDGTLQLIPTTLSIDYVMLRP
;
A
#
# COMPACT_ATOMS: atom_id res chain seq x y z
N MET A 1 -23.90 -5.52 8.59
CA MET A 1 -24.44 -4.26 9.11
C MET A 1 -23.52 -3.16 8.65
N SER A 2 -24.05 -2.23 7.85
CA SER A 2 -23.34 -1.02 7.48
C SER A 2 -23.01 -0.21 8.74
N ILE A 3 -21.82 0.38 8.79
CA ILE A 3 -21.41 1.23 9.91
C ILE A 3 -22.36 2.43 10.01
N ASP A 4 -23.01 2.61 11.16
CA ASP A 4 -23.86 3.77 11.40
C ASP A 4 -22.99 4.99 11.74
N THR A 5 -22.89 5.95 10.81
CA THR A 5 -22.02 7.12 10.97
C THR A 5 -22.52 8.10 12.04
N THR A 6 -23.74 7.93 12.56
CA THR A 6 -24.33 8.82 13.55
C THR A 6 -23.97 8.48 15.00
N ASN A 7 -23.43 7.28 15.26
CA ASN A 7 -23.13 6.77 16.62
C ASN A 7 -21.83 5.95 16.67
N ILE A 8 -20.82 6.37 15.89
CA ILE A 8 -19.50 5.72 15.85
C ILE A 8 -18.90 5.50 17.25
N PRO A 9 -18.92 6.47 18.20
CA PRO A 9 -18.36 6.27 19.53
C PRO A 9 -19.01 5.11 20.30
N GLU A 10 -20.34 4.99 20.25
CA GLU A 10 -21.09 3.94 20.91
C GLU A 10 -20.77 2.56 20.32
N GLN A 11 -20.65 2.47 19.00
CA GLN A 11 -20.24 1.25 18.31
C GLN A 11 -18.82 0.82 18.69
N ILE A 12 -17.88 1.76 18.80
CA ILE A 12 -16.51 1.48 19.26
C ILE A 12 -16.52 0.95 20.69
N ILE A 13 -17.26 1.57 21.60
CA ILE A 13 -17.37 1.11 23.00
C ILE A 13 -17.94 -0.30 23.06
N ALA A 14 -19.01 -0.56 22.31
CA ALA A 14 -19.64 -1.88 22.24
C ALA A 14 -18.69 -2.94 21.66
N LEU A 15 -17.95 -2.61 20.61
CA LEU A 15 -16.95 -3.50 20.01
C LEU A 15 -15.83 -3.83 21.00
N LYS A 16 -15.25 -2.82 21.66
CA LYS A 16 -14.18 -3.03 22.63
C LYS A 16 -14.61 -3.96 23.76
N ARG A 17 -15.82 -3.80 24.31
CA ARG A 17 -16.37 -4.70 25.32
C ARG A 17 -16.47 -6.14 24.80
N ARG A 18 -17.05 -6.32 23.62
CA ARG A 18 -17.20 -7.63 22.97
C ARG A 18 -15.87 -8.33 22.73
N ILE A 19 -14.85 -7.61 22.26
CA ILE A 19 -13.51 -8.17 22.03
C ILE A 19 -12.88 -8.60 23.36
N HIS A 20 -12.99 -7.81 24.42
CA HIS A 20 -12.45 -8.19 25.74
C HIS A 20 -13.17 -9.41 26.34
N GLU A 21 -14.47 -9.56 26.09
CA GLU A 21 -15.23 -10.75 26.49
C GLU A 21 -14.83 -11.99 25.68
N GLN A 22 -14.63 -11.85 24.36
CA GLN A 22 -14.26 -12.96 23.46
C GLN A 22 -12.79 -13.37 23.55
N CYS A 23 -11.90 -12.41 23.85
CA CYS A 23 -10.46 -12.62 23.97
C CYS A 23 -9.92 -11.98 25.26
N PRO A 24 -10.12 -12.62 26.43
CA PRO A 24 -9.65 -12.08 27.71
C PRO A 24 -8.13 -11.82 27.77
N ASN A 25 -7.35 -12.56 26.97
CA ASN A 25 -5.89 -12.46 26.91
C ASN A 25 -5.38 -11.42 25.90
N ILE A 26 -6.24 -10.56 25.34
CA ILE A 26 -5.86 -9.58 24.30
C ILE A 26 -4.68 -8.69 24.72
N THR A 27 -4.62 -8.32 26.00
CA THR A 27 -3.52 -7.53 26.56
C THR A 27 -2.19 -8.30 26.59
N GLU A 28 -2.23 -9.61 26.84
CA GLU A 28 -1.04 -10.46 26.80
C GLU A 28 -0.57 -10.65 25.34
N HIS A 29 -1.49 -10.90 24.42
CA HIS A 29 -1.19 -10.97 22.99
C HIS A 29 -0.53 -9.68 22.48
N PHE A 30 -1.04 -8.52 22.90
CA PHE A 30 -0.47 -7.24 22.53
C PHE A 30 0.97 -7.07 23.06
N ARG A 31 1.26 -7.44 24.32
CA ARG A 31 2.64 -7.39 24.87
C ARG A 31 3.60 -8.34 24.16
N GLU A 32 3.13 -9.52 23.81
CA GLU A 32 3.91 -10.49 23.04
C GLU A 32 4.22 -9.94 21.64
N LEU A 33 3.23 -9.37 20.95
CA LEU A 33 3.41 -8.68 19.68
C LEU A 33 4.39 -7.51 19.80
N GLU A 34 4.32 -6.71 20.87
CA GLU A 34 5.27 -5.61 21.10
C GLU A 34 6.71 -6.10 21.17
N THR A 35 6.94 -7.24 21.83
CA THR A 35 8.27 -7.85 21.91
C THR A 35 8.76 -8.30 20.54
N ILE A 36 7.93 -9.01 19.78
CA ILE A 36 8.26 -9.49 18.43
C ILE A 36 8.51 -8.32 17.48
N LEU A 37 7.69 -7.28 17.55
CA LEU A 37 7.84 -6.09 16.72
C LEU A 37 9.12 -5.31 17.08
N ALA A 38 9.45 -5.20 18.37
CA ALA A 38 10.70 -4.56 18.80
C ALA A 38 11.92 -5.27 18.22
N GLU A 39 11.97 -6.60 18.28
CA GLU A 39 13.05 -7.40 17.66
C GLU A 39 13.13 -7.21 16.13
N GLU A 40 11.97 -7.13 15.46
CA GLU A 40 11.89 -6.87 14.02
C GLU A 40 12.44 -5.48 13.66
N ILE A 41 12.08 -4.45 14.44
CA ILE A 41 12.56 -3.08 14.25
C ILE A 41 14.06 -2.99 14.53
N ASP A 42 14.57 -3.61 15.60
CA ASP A 42 16.00 -3.66 15.89
C ASP A 42 16.78 -4.31 14.74
N SER A 43 16.24 -5.37 14.14
CA SER A 43 16.83 -6.00 12.96
C SER A 43 16.85 -5.06 11.76
N ILE A 44 15.77 -4.30 11.52
CA ILE A 44 15.67 -3.33 10.42
C ILE A 44 16.68 -2.20 10.62
N GLU A 45 16.72 -1.61 11.81
CA GLU A 45 17.65 -0.52 12.12
C GLU A 45 19.11 -0.97 12.01
N SER A 46 19.41 -2.18 12.49
CA SER A 46 20.76 -2.73 12.43
C SER A 46 21.22 -2.96 10.99
N ALA A 47 20.34 -3.50 10.13
CA ALA A 47 20.62 -3.65 8.70
C ALA A 47 20.84 -2.30 8.01
N SER A 48 19.97 -1.32 8.31
CA SER A 48 20.10 0.05 7.80
C SER A 48 21.42 0.71 8.22
N LYS A 49 21.83 0.57 9.48
CA LYS A 49 23.12 1.07 10.00
C LYS A 49 24.33 0.42 9.30
N ARG A 50 24.20 -0.82 8.82
CA ARG A 50 25.23 -1.50 8.03
C ARG A 50 25.21 -1.15 6.54
N GLY A 51 24.24 -0.35 6.09
CA GLY A 51 24.05 -0.02 4.67
C GLY A 51 23.46 -1.16 3.84
N GLU A 52 22.87 -2.17 4.49
CA GLU A 52 22.18 -3.26 3.82
C GLU A 52 20.78 -2.80 3.35
N SER A 53 20.35 -3.28 2.17
CA SER A 53 18.98 -3.02 1.72
C SER A 53 18.00 -3.82 2.58
N VAL A 54 17.09 -3.12 3.27
CA VAL A 54 16.02 -3.75 4.06
C VAL A 54 14.87 -4.22 3.17
N ILE A 55 14.60 -3.48 2.09
CA ILE A 55 13.56 -3.84 1.12
C ILE A 55 14.14 -4.87 0.15
N PRO A 56 13.50 -6.04 -0.02
CA PRO A 56 13.96 -7.04 -0.96
C PRO A 56 13.86 -6.51 -2.38
N GLU A 57 14.81 -6.90 -3.22
CA GLU A 57 14.85 -6.55 -4.63
C GLU A 57 14.72 -7.81 -5.48
N ILE A 58 13.94 -7.73 -6.56
CA ILE A 58 13.78 -8.78 -7.55
C ILE A 58 14.11 -8.20 -8.92
N ALA A 59 14.95 -8.87 -9.71
CA ALA A 59 15.11 -8.50 -11.10
C ALA A 59 13.88 -8.98 -11.91
N TYR A 60 13.34 -8.13 -12.77
CA TYR A 60 12.22 -8.48 -13.64
C TYR A 60 12.55 -9.70 -14.53
N SER A 61 13.82 -9.87 -14.93
CA SER A 61 14.29 -11.05 -15.65
C SER A 61 14.01 -12.36 -14.89
N ASP A 62 14.13 -12.34 -13.57
CA ASP A 62 13.96 -13.54 -12.74
C ASP A 62 12.48 -13.88 -12.58
N ILE A 63 11.60 -12.88 -12.61
CA ILE A 63 10.14 -13.08 -12.67
C ILE A 63 9.79 -13.79 -13.99
N VAL A 64 10.26 -13.25 -15.12
CA VAL A 64 9.96 -13.82 -16.46
C VAL A 64 10.52 -15.24 -16.59
N ALA A 65 11.71 -15.48 -16.02
CA ALA A 65 12.36 -16.79 -16.05
C ALA A 65 11.79 -17.79 -15.03
N ASN A 66 10.86 -17.37 -14.16
CA ASN A 66 10.40 -18.15 -13.00
C ASN A 66 11.55 -18.63 -12.09
N GLN A 67 12.50 -17.74 -11.81
CA GLN A 67 13.73 -18.02 -11.05
C GLN A 67 13.80 -17.28 -9.71
N VAL A 68 12.73 -16.61 -9.29
CA VAL A 68 12.67 -16.01 -7.95
C VAL A 68 12.59 -17.11 -6.89
N ASP A 69 13.57 -17.15 -5.99
CA ASP A 69 13.69 -18.19 -4.98
C ASP A 69 12.76 -17.98 -3.76
N ASP A 70 12.50 -19.06 -3.03
CA ASP A 70 11.63 -19.06 -1.86
C ASP A 70 12.13 -18.16 -0.71
N THR A 71 13.44 -17.95 -0.59
CA THR A 71 14.02 -17.07 0.45
C THR A 71 13.67 -15.62 0.13
N THR A 72 13.79 -15.22 -1.13
CA THR A 72 13.36 -13.91 -1.62
C THR A 72 11.86 -13.73 -1.44
N ILE A 73 11.03 -14.73 -1.79
CA ILE A 73 9.58 -14.68 -1.58
C ILE A 73 9.23 -14.50 -0.09
N LYS A 74 9.89 -15.24 0.81
CA LYS A 74 9.71 -15.09 2.27
C LYS A 74 10.12 -13.69 2.75
N ALA A 75 11.19 -13.13 2.21
CA ALA A 75 11.62 -11.78 2.53
C ALA A 75 10.58 -10.74 2.08
N VAL A 76 10.05 -10.85 0.85
CA VAL A 76 8.95 -10.00 0.35
C VAL A 76 7.74 -10.06 1.28
N LYS A 77 7.34 -11.27 1.67
CA LYS A 77 6.20 -11.45 2.58
C LYS A 77 6.46 -10.89 3.98
N ARG A 78 7.66 -11.07 4.55
CA ARG A 78 8.01 -10.52 5.87
C ARG A 78 8.03 -8.99 5.84
N ARG A 79 8.58 -8.40 4.79
CA ARG A 79 8.77 -6.94 4.66
C ARG A 79 7.52 -6.21 4.19
N GLY A 80 6.60 -6.91 3.51
CA GLY A 80 5.39 -6.30 2.95
C GLY A 80 5.68 -5.29 1.82
N ALA A 81 6.88 -5.34 1.25
CA ALA A 81 7.35 -4.41 0.23
C ALA A 81 8.44 -5.07 -0.62
N VAL A 82 8.59 -4.61 -1.86
CA VAL A 82 9.59 -5.12 -2.80
C VAL A 82 9.91 -4.08 -3.86
N VAL A 83 11.17 -4.05 -4.30
CA VAL A 83 11.59 -3.30 -5.50
C VAL A 83 11.77 -4.28 -6.65
N VAL A 84 11.02 -4.09 -7.74
CA VAL A 84 11.24 -4.87 -8.97
C VAL A 84 12.09 -4.05 -9.94
N ARG A 85 13.33 -4.50 -10.16
CA ARG A 85 14.33 -3.81 -10.98
C ARG A 85 14.18 -4.22 -12.45
N GLY A 86 14.26 -3.24 -13.35
CA GLY A 86 14.29 -3.51 -14.79
C GLY A 86 12.96 -3.93 -15.41
N VAL A 87 11.82 -3.62 -14.77
CA VAL A 87 10.49 -3.80 -15.40
C VAL A 87 10.41 -3.03 -16.71
N PHE A 88 11.00 -1.83 -16.75
CA PHE A 88 11.20 -1.04 -17.95
C PHE A 88 12.66 -0.63 -18.06
N THR A 89 13.12 -0.42 -19.30
CA THR A 89 14.44 0.13 -19.54
C THR A 89 14.51 1.59 -19.09
N LYS A 90 15.72 2.04 -18.75
CA LYS A 90 15.95 3.43 -18.37
C LYS A 90 15.54 4.39 -19.49
N GLU A 91 15.84 4.03 -20.74
CA GLU A 91 15.54 4.82 -21.92
C GLU A 91 14.02 4.99 -22.09
N LYS A 92 13.23 3.93 -21.88
CA LYS A 92 11.77 4.01 -21.95
C LYS A 92 11.19 4.86 -20.83
N ALA A 93 11.72 4.73 -19.61
CA ALA A 93 11.28 5.54 -18.47
C ALA A 93 11.63 7.02 -18.65
N SER A 94 12.83 7.35 -19.13
CA SER A 94 13.25 8.72 -19.45
C SER A 94 12.42 9.32 -20.57
N TRP A 95 12.14 8.57 -21.64
CA TRP A 95 11.24 9.03 -22.69
C TRP A 95 9.83 9.32 -22.16
N TRP A 96 9.28 8.42 -21.32
CA TRP A 96 7.99 8.66 -20.67
C TRP A 96 7.97 9.90 -19.79
N TYR A 97 9.06 10.19 -19.09
CA TYR A 97 9.21 11.41 -18.30
C TYR A 97 9.12 12.66 -19.20
N GLU A 98 9.91 12.71 -20.28
CA GLU A 98 9.92 13.83 -21.23
C GLU A 98 8.56 14.02 -21.92
N GLU A 99 7.88 12.93 -22.30
CA GLU A 99 6.54 13.01 -22.89
C GLU A 99 5.50 13.51 -21.89
N LEU A 100 5.62 13.12 -20.61
CA LEU A 100 4.73 13.60 -19.55
C LEU A 100 4.95 15.09 -19.29
N GLU A 101 6.19 15.54 -19.19
CA GLU A 101 6.52 16.96 -19.06
C GLU A 101 5.95 17.77 -20.24
N ARG A 102 6.21 17.33 -21.47
CA ARG A 102 5.66 18.00 -22.67
C ARG A 102 4.14 18.01 -22.68
N TYR A 103 3.51 16.93 -22.24
CA TYR A 103 2.05 16.85 -22.12
C TYR A 103 1.52 17.89 -21.12
N LEU A 104 2.14 18.04 -19.96
CA LEU A 104 1.74 19.04 -18.97
C LEU A 104 1.94 20.46 -19.49
N GLU A 105 3.10 20.76 -20.08
CA GLU A 105 3.45 22.07 -20.64
C GLU A 105 2.54 22.48 -21.80
N THR A 106 2.31 21.58 -22.76
CA THR A 106 1.49 21.87 -23.95
C THR A 106 0.04 22.20 -23.59
N ASN A 107 -0.47 21.61 -22.50
CA ASN A 107 -1.82 21.86 -22.01
C ASN A 107 -1.88 23.03 -21.01
N GLY A 108 -0.76 23.69 -20.72
CA GLY A 108 -0.67 24.77 -19.74
C GLY A 108 -1.12 24.34 -18.34
N TYR A 109 -0.81 23.10 -17.93
CA TYR A 109 -1.36 22.50 -16.70
C TYR A 109 -1.03 23.32 -15.44
N PHE A 110 0.16 23.93 -15.38
CA PHE A 110 0.59 24.69 -14.21
C PHE A 110 0.10 26.15 -14.24
N GLU A 111 -0.42 26.61 -15.38
CA GLU A 111 -0.98 27.94 -15.59
C GLU A 111 -2.50 27.98 -15.40
N GLN A 112 -3.14 26.82 -15.23
CA GLN A 112 -4.57 26.71 -14.98
C GLN A 112 -4.90 27.06 -13.52
N ASP A 113 -5.80 28.02 -13.33
CA ASP A 113 -6.47 28.25 -12.05
C ASP A 113 -7.44 27.08 -11.84
N ASP A 114 -7.05 26.04 -11.10
CA ASP A 114 -7.95 24.92 -10.77
C ASP A 114 -8.67 25.17 -9.43
N PRO A 115 -9.97 25.52 -9.43
CA PRO A 115 -10.74 25.72 -8.20
C PRO A 115 -11.10 24.41 -7.46
N GLU A 116 -10.83 23.23 -8.05
CA GLU A 116 -11.20 21.91 -7.51
C GLU A 116 -10.02 21.01 -7.13
N LEU A 117 -8.78 21.54 -7.10
CA LEU A 117 -7.65 20.81 -6.52
C LEU A 117 -7.96 20.47 -5.05
N ASP A 118 -8.35 19.21 -4.87
CA ASP A 118 -8.82 18.55 -3.66
C ASP A 118 -8.24 19.20 -2.39
N HIS A 119 -9.09 19.88 -1.62
CA HIS A 119 -8.71 20.52 -0.36
C HIS A 119 -8.14 19.54 0.68
N TYR A 120 -8.13 18.24 0.38
CA TYR A 120 -7.39 17.22 1.11
C TYR A 120 -5.88 17.54 1.21
N PHE A 121 -5.32 18.30 0.25
CA PHE A 121 -3.90 18.67 0.18
C PHE A 121 -3.67 20.20 0.22
N SER A 122 -4.68 21.01 0.55
CA SER A 122 -4.62 22.48 0.37
C SER A 122 -3.65 23.23 1.29
N ASP A 123 -3.08 22.57 2.31
CA ASP A 123 -2.08 23.19 3.19
C ASP A 123 -0.67 23.28 2.56
N LEU A 124 -0.53 22.81 1.31
CA LEU A 124 0.75 22.73 0.61
C LEU A 124 1.01 24.01 -0.17
N LYS A 125 1.66 24.96 0.52
CA LYS A 125 2.27 26.17 -0.08
C LYS A 125 3.49 25.83 -0.93
N ALA A 126 3.28 25.19 -2.09
CA ALA A 126 4.28 25.10 -3.13
C ALA A 126 3.78 25.84 -4.38
N ASP A 127 4.66 26.61 -5.04
CA ASP A 127 4.35 27.31 -6.30
C ASP A 127 3.95 26.36 -7.44
N ARG A 128 4.24 25.06 -7.29
CA ARG A 128 3.79 23.97 -8.17
C ARG A 128 3.26 22.78 -7.37
N PRO A 129 2.10 22.20 -7.73
CA PRO A 129 1.59 21.01 -7.07
C PRO A 129 2.51 19.81 -7.34
N GLN A 130 2.96 19.13 -6.27
CA GLN A 130 3.84 17.94 -6.42
C GLN A 130 3.09 16.70 -6.88
N ILE A 131 1.76 16.67 -6.69
CA ILE A 131 0.87 15.64 -7.21
C ILE A 131 0.07 16.28 -8.33
N CYS A 132 0.26 15.81 -9.57
CA CYS A 132 -0.53 16.26 -10.70
C CYS A 132 -1.72 15.33 -10.86
N ALA A 133 -2.94 15.90 -10.84
CA ALA A 133 -4.21 15.22 -11.08
C ALA A 133 -4.40 14.87 -12.57
N VAL A 134 -3.40 14.20 -13.15
CA VAL A 134 -3.38 13.75 -14.54
C VAL A 134 -3.47 12.23 -14.57
N TYR A 135 -4.35 11.73 -15.43
CA TYR A 135 -4.81 10.35 -15.39
C TYR A 135 -4.58 9.60 -16.71
N TRP A 136 -4.58 10.31 -17.84
CA TRP A 136 -4.71 9.70 -19.17
C TRP A 136 -3.59 10.08 -20.13
N SER A 137 -2.45 10.57 -19.62
CA SER A 137 -1.29 10.82 -20.48
C SER A 137 -0.85 9.52 -21.17
N LYS A 138 -0.30 9.65 -22.38
CA LYS A 138 0.20 8.50 -23.16
C LYS A 138 1.19 7.65 -22.34
N PRO A 139 2.18 8.21 -21.61
CA PRO A 139 3.04 7.43 -20.71
C PRO A 139 2.29 6.59 -19.67
N GLN A 140 1.29 7.17 -19.00
CA GLN A 140 0.51 6.44 -17.98
C GLN A 140 -0.26 5.27 -18.58
N VAL A 141 -0.93 5.48 -19.72
CA VAL A 141 -1.70 4.43 -20.40
C VAL A 141 -0.77 3.32 -20.90
N GLU A 142 0.34 3.67 -21.56
CA GLU A 142 1.32 2.70 -22.05
C GLU A 142 1.93 1.87 -20.93
N ALA A 143 2.32 2.48 -19.81
CA ALA A 143 2.90 1.77 -18.69
C ALA A 143 1.89 0.77 -18.09
N ARG A 144 0.63 1.20 -17.89
CA ARG A 144 -0.43 0.39 -17.28
C ARG A 144 -0.81 -0.84 -18.11
N GLN A 145 -0.82 -0.72 -19.43
CA GLN A 145 -1.18 -1.83 -20.33
C GLN A 145 0.02 -2.65 -20.80
N SER A 146 1.22 -2.36 -20.30
CA SER A 146 2.43 -3.03 -20.77
C SER A 146 2.46 -4.50 -20.32
N PRO A 147 2.94 -5.42 -21.17
CA PRO A 147 3.11 -6.82 -20.79
C PRO A 147 4.06 -7.01 -19.58
N ASN A 148 5.05 -6.14 -19.44
CA ASN A 148 6.02 -6.25 -18.33
C ASN A 148 5.37 -5.97 -16.98
N LEU A 149 4.49 -4.96 -16.92
CA LEU A 149 3.81 -4.63 -15.68
C LEU A 149 2.72 -5.64 -15.34
N ASP A 150 2.01 -6.16 -16.34
CA ASP A 150 1.05 -7.25 -16.21
C ASP A 150 1.70 -8.51 -15.60
N GLN A 151 2.83 -8.97 -16.16
CA GLN A 151 3.57 -10.11 -15.59
C GLN A 151 4.09 -9.84 -14.17
N THR A 152 4.59 -8.63 -13.92
CA THR A 152 5.09 -8.24 -12.59
C THR A 152 3.97 -8.30 -11.55
N ARG A 153 2.79 -7.76 -11.88
CA ARG A 153 1.67 -7.71 -10.96
C ARG A 153 0.99 -9.06 -10.79
N SER A 154 0.85 -9.88 -11.84
CA SER A 154 0.43 -11.28 -11.71
C SER A 154 1.34 -12.04 -10.75
N PHE A 155 2.67 -11.94 -10.90
CA PHE A 155 3.63 -12.54 -9.98
C PHE A 155 3.40 -12.09 -8.52
N LEU A 156 3.24 -10.79 -8.29
CA LEU A 156 3.02 -10.24 -6.95
C LEU A 156 1.67 -10.64 -6.36
N ASN A 157 0.61 -10.72 -7.17
CA ASN A 157 -0.73 -11.16 -6.75
C ASN A 157 -0.72 -12.63 -6.33
N ARG A 158 0.05 -13.48 -7.03
CA ARG A 158 0.19 -14.90 -6.68
C ARG A 158 0.89 -15.16 -5.35
N LEU A 159 1.55 -14.15 -4.75
CA LEU A 159 2.09 -14.27 -3.40
C LEU A 159 1.00 -14.36 -2.34
N TRP A 160 -0.21 -13.88 -2.65
CA TRP A 160 -1.36 -13.92 -1.76
C TRP A 160 -2.06 -15.28 -1.78
N ASN A 161 -2.74 -15.59 -0.68
CA ASN A 161 -3.77 -16.63 -0.71
C ASN A 161 -5.06 -16.02 -1.29
N TYR A 162 -5.32 -16.27 -2.57
CA TYR A 162 -6.47 -15.73 -3.29
C TYR A 162 -7.70 -16.65 -3.28
N GLN A 163 -7.58 -17.85 -2.67
CA GLN A 163 -8.66 -18.81 -2.48
C GLN A 163 -8.70 -19.33 -1.04
N GLU A 164 -9.89 -19.43 -0.44
CA GLU A 164 -10.06 -20.04 0.89
C GLU A 164 -11.38 -20.82 0.91
N ASN A 165 -11.36 -22.06 1.41
CA ASN A 165 -12.54 -22.93 1.55
C ASN A 165 -13.36 -23.13 0.27
N GLY A 166 -12.69 -23.20 -0.90
CA GLY A 166 -13.35 -23.37 -2.20
C GLY A 166 -13.89 -22.08 -2.82
N THR A 167 -13.81 -20.96 -2.12
CA THR A 167 -14.15 -19.63 -2.65
C THR A 167 -12.90 -18.97 -3.19
N GLN A 168 -12.96 -18.50 -4.44
CA GLN A 168 -11.96 -17.61 -5.01
C GLN A 168 -12.35 -16.16 -4.78
N TYR A 169 -11.54 -15.44 -4.00
CA TYR A 169 -11.79 -14.04 -3.65
C TYR A 169 -11.32 -13.09 -4.75
N PHE A 170 -10.22 -13.42 -5.43
CA PHE A 170 -9.79 -12.71 -6.63
C PHE A 170 -9.00 -13.63 -7.57
N ASP A 171 -8.86 -13.22 -8.83
CA ASP A 171 -8.01 -13.89 -9.82
C ASP A 171 -6.67 -13.16 -9.88
N PRO A 172 -5.54 -13.81 -9.51
CA PRO A 172 -4.26 -13.14 -9.46
C PRO A 172 -3.71 -12.80 -10.86
N ASP A 173 -4.23 -13.42 -11.92
CA ASP A 173 -3.78 -13.24 -13.31
C ASP A 173 -4.72 -12.34 -14.13
N ARG A 174 -5.75 -11.77 -13.51
CA ARG A 174 -6.70 -10.89 -14.19
C ARG A 174 -6.85 -9.60 -13.42
N GLU A 175 -6.34 -8.53 -14.02
CA GLU A 175 -6.28 -7.23 -13.39
C GLU A 175 -7.30 -6.27 -13.98
N CYS A 176 -7.77 -5.35 -13.14
CA CYS A 176 -8.44 -4.14 -13.59
C CYS A 176 -7.44 -2.98 -13.58
N THR A 177 -7.45 -2.14 -14.62
CA THR A 177 -6.64 -0.93 -14.63
C THR A 177 -7.21 0.08 -13.62
N TYR A 178 -6.51 0.26 -12.49
CA TYR A 178 -6.74 1.38 -11.59
C TYR A 178 -5.98 2.61 -12.09
N VAL A 179 -6.73 3.67 -12.36
CA VAL A 179 -6.21 4.92 -12.91
C VAL A 179 -5.91 5.87 -11.76
N ASP A 180 -4.66 6.33 -11.69
CA ASP A 180 -4.17 7.16 -10.60
C ASP A 180 -3.32 8.31 -11.14
N ARG A 181 -2.99 9.23 -10.24
CA ARG A 181 -2.25 10.47 -10.47
C ARG A 181 -0.77 10.21 -10.75
N VAL A 182 -0.04 11.27 -11.06
CA VAL A 182 1.43 11.26 -11.13
C VAL A 182 2.01 12.18 -10.06
N ARG A 183 3.21 11.86 -9.59
CA ARG A 183 3.94 12.70 -8.65
C ARG A 183 5.21 13.21 -9.29
N MET A 184 5.38 14.52 -9.30
CA MET A 184 6.56 15.21 -9.82
C MET A 184 7.07 16.16 -8.74
N ARG A 185 8.27 15.87 -8.22
CA ARG A 185 8.92 16.69 -7.19
C ARG A 185 10.13 17.38 -7.77
N GLN A 186 10.28 18.66 -7.47
CA GLN A 186 11.45 19.45 -7.81
C GLN A 186 12.49 19.39 -6.69
N PRO A 187 13.79 19.48 -7.01
CA PRO A 187 14.83 19.66 -5.99
C PRO A 187 14.53 20.88 -5.11
N GLY A 188 14.52 20.69 -3.79
CA GLY A 188 14.21 21.75 -2.82
C GLY A 188 12.76 21.77 -2.32
N ASP A 189 11.86 20.98 -2.92
CA ASP A 189 10.48 20.84 -2.45
C ASP A 189 10.42 20.30 -1.01
N THR A 190 9.67 20.97 -0.13
CA THR A 190 9.32 20.45 1.19
C THR A 190 8.30 19.30 1.05
N SER A 191 8.34 18.33 1.96
CA SER A 191 7.46 17.15 1.87
C SER A 191 5.98 17.53 1.97
N LEU A 192 5.11 16.72 1.34
CA LEU A 192 3.65 16.88 1.29
C LEU A 192 2.91 16.76 2.65
N GLY A 193 3.62 16.80 3.78
CA GLY A 193 3.01 16.88 5.11
C GLY A 193 2.24 15.64 5.60
N LEU A 194 2.13 14.57 4.81
CA LEU A 194 1.51 13.33 5.26
C LEU A 194 2.42 12.59 6.25
N SER A 195 1.92 12.43 7.48
CA SER A 195 2.53 11.53 8.47
C SER A 195 2.39 10.06 8.03
N PRO A 196 3.16 9.13 8.62
CA PRO A 196 3.01 7.71 8.35
C PRO A 196 1.55 7.24 8.50
N HIS A 197 1.01 6.59 7.47
CA HIS A 197 -0.39 6.16 7.40
C HIS A 197 -0.53 4.83 6.62
N ILE A 198 -1.74 4.24 6.68
CA ILE A 198 -2.12 3.05 5.92
C ILE A 198 -3.44 3.33 5.20
N ASP A 199 -3.44 3.30 3.87
CA ASP A 199 -4.65 3.49 3.06
C ASP A 199 -5.61 2.29 3.12
N GLY A 200 -6.78 2.46 2.50
CA GLY A 200 -7.77 1.40 2.32
C GLY A 200 -8.82 1.33 3.43
N GLY A 201 -8.82 2.29 4.36
CA GLY A 201 -9.80 2.40 5.43
C GLY A 201 -9.21 3.07 6.65
N SER A 202 -10.01 3.28 7.67
CA SER A 202 -9.60 3.73 9.00
C SER A 202 -10.40 2.95 10.04
N ILE A 203 -11.47 3.54 10.57
CA ILE A 203 -12.34 2.92 11.57
C ILE A 203 -13.07 1.67 11.05
N GLU A 204 -13.25 1.59 9.74
CA GLU A 204 -13.86 0.46 9.03
C GLU A 204 -13.10 -0.83 9.28
N ARG A 205 -11.79 -0.79 9.57
CA ARG A 205 -11.01 -1.98 9.93
C ARG A 205 -11.54 -2.69 11.17
N TRP A 206 -12.12 -1.95 12.11
CA TRP A 206 -12.69 -2.49 13.34
C TRP A 206 -14.20 -2.69 13.23
N LEU A 207 -14.91 -1.72 12.66
CA LEU A 207 -16.38 -1.72 12.67
C LEU A 207 -16.99 -2.44 11.45
N GLY A 208 -16.29 -2.50 10.32
CA GLY A 208 -16.81 -3.10 9.10
C GLY A 208 -16.85 -4.63 9.19
N ASP A 209 -17.97 -5.24 8.78
CA ASP A 209 -18.18 -6.68 8.90
C ASP A 209 -17.12 -7.52 8.17
N ASN A 210 -16.84 -7.21 6.90
CA ASN A 210 -15.84 -7.94 6.13
C ASN A 210 -14.43 -7.69 6.67
N TYR A 211 -14.16 -6.49 7.19
CA TYR A 211 -12.90 -6.21 7.87
C TYR A 211 -12.72 -6.99 9.17
N GLN A 212 -13.79 -7.17 9.96
CA GLN A 212 -13.77 -8.06 11.12
C GLN A 212 -13.47 -9.50 10.71
N GLN A 213 -13.93 -9.96 9.53
CA GLN A 213 -13.54 -11.26 9.00
C GLN A 213 -12.06 -11.30 8.60
N VAL A 214 -11.53 -10.26 7.93
CA VAL A 214 -10.11 -10.17 7.55
C VAL A 214 -9.21 -10.28 8.79
N TYR A 215 -9.55 -9.59 9.88
CA TYR A 215 -8.73 -9.51 11.09
C TYR A 215 -9.16 -10.47 12.21
N ARG A 216 -10.14 -11.36 11.96
CA ARG A 216 -10.76 -12.23 12.97
C ARG A 216 -9.77 -12.98 13.85
N SER A 217 -8.68 -13.46 13.25
CA SER A 217 -7.64 -14.21 13.96
C SER A 217 -6.97 -13.38 15.04
N LEU A 218 -6.70 -12.09 14.81
CA LEU A 218 -6.04 -11.21 15.77
C LEU A 218 -6.84 -11.06 17.07
N PHE A 219 -8.15 -11.15 16.99
CA PHE A 219 -9.07 -11.07 18.15
C PHE A 219 -9.46 -12.44 18.69
N SER A 220 -8.68 -13.48 18.40
CA SER A 220 -8.88 -14.85 18.88
C SER A 220 -7.70 -15.33 19.74
N SER A 221 -7.85 -16.48 20.40
CA SER A 221 -6.77 -17.08 21.20
C SER A 221 -5.51 -17.42 20.40
N ASN A 222 -5.62 -17.63 19.09
CA ASN A 222 -4.50 -17.93 18.20
C ASN A 222 -4.19 -16.75 17.27
N TRP A 223 -3.90 -15.58 17.87
CA TRP A 223 -3.66 -14.34 17.13
C TRP A 223 -2.55 -14.46 16.06
N LYS A 224 -1.51 -15.26 16.34
CA LYS A 224 -0.39 -15.55 15.43
C LYS A 224 -0.79 -16.29 14.15
N SER A 225 -2.01 -16.80 14.06
CA SER A 225 -2.54 -17.39 12.82
C SER A 225 -2.94 -16.35 11.78
N TYR A 226 -2.99 -15.07 12.15
CA TYR A 226 -3.26 -14.00 11.19
C TYR A 226 -2.18 -14.00 10.09
N ASN A 227 -2.64 -13.98 8.85
CA ASN A 227 -1.78 -13.92 7.67
C ASN A 227 -2.11 -12.65 6.88
N PRO A 228 -1.18 -11.67 6.80
CA PRO A 228 -1.41 -10.43 6.05
C PRO A 228 -1.63 -10.68 4.55
N PHE A 229 -1.14 -11.80 4.02
CA PHE A 229 -1.32 -12.22 2.63
C PHE A 229 -2.58 -13.08 2.40
N ASN A 230 -3.48 -13.21 3.38
CA ASN A 230 -4.77 -13.84 3.12
C ASN A 230 -5.72 -12.86 2.43
N GLY A 231 -6.17 -13.21 1.22
CA GLY A 231 -7.10 -12.42 0.41
C GLY A 231 -8.56 -12.52 0.83
N ALA A 232 -8.91 -13.50 1.66
CA ALA A 232 -10.29 -13.72 2.08
C ALA A 232 -10.93 -12.46 2.67
N PHE A 233 -12.14 -12.14 2.19
CA PHE A 233 -12.99 -11.00 2.60
C PHE A 233 -12.46 -9.60 2.24
N ARG A 234 -11.24 -9.48 1.71
CA ARG A 234 -10.63 -8.18 1.38
C ARG A 234 -11.29 -7.49 0.18
N PRO A 235 -11.67 -8.19 -0.91
CA PRO A 235 -12.41 -7.58 -2.01
C PRO A 235 -13.78 -7.03 -1.63
N GLU A 236 -14.38 -7.56 -0.55
CA GLU A 236 -15.73 -7.23 -0.11
C GLU A 236 -15.77 -6.14 0.97
N VAL A 237 -14.62 -5.60 1.40
CA VAL A 237 -14.62 -4.53 2.42
C VAL A 237 -15.29 -3.26 1.90
N GLU A 238 -16.08 -2.64 2.77
CA GLU A 238 -16.78 -1.38 2.49
C GLU A 238 -16.12 -0.24 3.27
N GLY A 239 -15.92 0.90 2.59
CA GLY A 239 -15.44 2.14 3.20
C GLY A 239 -16.60 3.09 3.51
N ILE A 240 -16.42 3.97 4.48
CA ILE A 240 -17.35 5.09 4.72
C ILE A 240 -17.10 6.14 3.63
N ASP A 241 -18.15 6.47 2.86
CA ASP A 241 -18.08 7.42 1.76
C ASP A 241 -17.32 8.70 2.13
N SER A 242 -16.17 8.90 1.51
CA SER A 242 -15.31 10.08 1.65
C SER A 242 -14.37 10.20 0.45
N PRO A 243 -13.74 11.37 0.22
CA PRO A 243 -12.73 11.54 -0.83
C PRO A 243 -11.52 10.59 -0.68
N ALA A 244 -11.28 10.05 0.52
CA ALA A 244 -10.19 9.12 0.81
C ALA A 244 -10.51 7.66 0.43
N VAL A 245 -11.76 7.32 0.07
CA VAL A 245 -12.15 5.93 -0.24
C VAL A 245 -11.65 5.52 -1.62
N CYS A 246 -10.76 4.54 -1.64
CA CYS A 246 -10.49 3.76 -2.84
C CYS A 246 -11.59 2.70 -3.01
N ARG A 247 -12.25 2.69 -4.17
CA ARG A 247 -13.30 1.70 -4.51
C ARG A 247 -12.75 0.40 -5.11
N ALA A 248 -11.43 0.25 -5.18
CA ALA A 248 -10.77 -0.93 -5.70
C ALA A 248 -10.02 -1.66 -4.58
N PHE A 249 -10.15 -2.98 -4.55
CA PHE A 249 -9.24 -3.81 -3.79
C PHE A 249 -7.87 -3.84 -4.48
N ARG A 250 -6.84 -3.46 -3.72
CA ARG A 250 -5.45 -3.45 -4.17
C ARG A 250 -4.65 -4.36 -3.26
N THR A 251 -4.12 -5.44 -3.81
CA THR A 251 -3.14 -6.32 -3.14
C THR A 251 -1.86 -5.56 -2.81
N TRP A 252 -1.41 -4.74 -3.75
CA TRP A 252 -0.21 -3.93 -3.63
C TRP A 252 -0.51 -2.50 -4.10
N GLN A 253 0.01 -1.51 -3.36
CA GLN A 253 0.26 -0.20 -3.94
C GLN A 253 1.63 -0.21 -4.59
N GLY A 254 1.82 0.65 -5.60
CA GLY A 254 3.09 0.73 -6.31
C GLY A 254 3.17 1.92 -7.23
N TRP A 255 4.39 2.29 -7.58
CA TRP A 255 4.69 3.36 -8.52
C TRP A 255 5.86 2.94 -9.41
N THR A 256 5.84 3.41 -10.66
CA THR A 256 6.96 3.24 -11.59
C THR A 256 7.84 4.47 -11.54
N ALA A 257 9.13 4.30 -11.28
CA ALA A 257 10.08 5.39 -11.27
C ALA A 257 10.34 5.89 -12.70
N LEU A 258 10.00 7.16 -12.96
CA LEU A 258 10.34 7.84 -14.23
C LEU A 258 11.71 8.54 -14.18
N THR A 259 12.21 8.81 -12.97
CA THR A 259 13.53 9.37 -12.72
C THR A 259 14.29 8.50 -11.71
N LYS A 260 15.60 8.72 -11.55
CA LYS A 260 16.40 8.03 -10.52
C LYS A 260 15.90 8.39 -9.12
N GLN A 261 15.97 7.43 -8.21
CA GLN A 261 15.47 7.55 -6.84
C GLN A 261 16.56 7.05 -5.89
N GLY A 262 16.85 7.80 -4.83
CA GLY A 262 17.91 7.45 -3.88
C GLY A 262 17.71 8.03 -2.47
N PRO A 263 18.63 7.71 -1.55
CA PRO A 263 18.63 8.25 -0.20
C PRO A 263 18.73 9.78 -0.23
N GLY A 264 17.86 10.47 0.51
CA GLY A 264 17.84 11.93 0.57
C GLY A 264 17.05 12.63 -0.54
N ASP A 265 16.65 11.93 -1.60
CA ASP A 265 15.94 12.52 -2.76
C ASP A 265 14.43 12.73 -2.50
N GLY A 266 13.99 12.71 -1.24
CA GLY A 266 12.56 12.80 -0.92
C GLY A 266 11.75 11.60 -1.43
N THR A 267 12.34 10.40 -1.37
CA THR A 267 11.71 9.15 -1.81
C THR A 267 10.69 8.62 -0.79
N LEU A 268 9.98 7.56 -1.17
CA LEU A 268 9.02 6.88 -0.30
C LEU A 268 9.73 6.32 0.94
N GLN A 269 9.17 6.56 2.12
CA GLN A 269 9.55 5.91 3.37
C GLN A 269 8.51 4.87 3.76
N LEU A 270 8.96 3.76 4.32
CA LEU A 270 8.12 2.63 4.73
C LEU A 270 8.52 2.18 6.13
N ILE A 271 7.60 1.54 6.85
CA ILE A 271 7.90 0.67 7.97
C ILE A 271 7.90 -0.77 7.40
N PRO A 272 9.07 -1.36 7.08
CA PRO A 272 9.14 -2.54 6.23
C PRO A 272 8.95 -3.84 7.04
N THR A 273 7.76 -3.98 7.62
CA THR A 273 7.30 -5.19 8.28
C THR A 273 5.79 -5.31 8.14
N THR A 274 5.31 -6.53 7.93
CA THR A 274 3.87 -6.79 7.94
C THR A 274 3.26 -6.80 9.33
N LEU A 275 4.06 -6.84 10.40
CA LEU A 275 3.56 -6.83 11.79
C LEU A 275 2.94 -5.49 12.21
N SER A 276 3.17 -4.42 11.45
CA SER A 276 2.63 -3.10 11.77
C SER A 276 1.11 -3.06 11.77
N ILE A 277 0.44 -3.83 10.90
CA ILE A 277 -1.02 -3.86 10.89
C ILE A 277 -1.57 -4.57 12.14
N ASP A 278 -0.92 -5.65 12.57
CA ASP A 278 -1.27 -6.36 13.80
C ASP A 278 -1.21 -5.42 14.99
N TYR A 279 -0.13 -4.61 15.06
CA TYR A 279 0.05 -3.62 16.13
C TYR A 279 -1.07 -2.59 16.10
N VAL A 280 -1.34 -2.02 14.91
CA VAL A 280 -2.42 -1.04 14.75
C VAL A 280 -3.76 -1.60 15.20
N MET A 281 -4.10 -2.84 14.83
CA MET A 281 -5.38 -3.45 15.16
C MET A 281 -5.56 -3.75 16.65
N LEU A 282 -4.47 -4.17 17.35
CA LEU A 282 -4.51 -4.56 18.76
C LEU A 282 -4.28 -3.41 19.76
N ARG A 283 -3.72 -2.28 19.31
CA ARG A 283 -3.34 -1.16 20.18
C ARG A 283 -4.49 -0.38 20.85
N PRO A 284 -5.63 -0.08 20.17
CA PRO A 284 -6.69 0.78 20.70
C PRO A 284 -7.57 0.12 21.76
#